data_AF-A0A3L6PCX4-F1
#
_entry.id   AF-A0A3L6PCX4-F1
#
_cell.length_a   1.000
_cell.length_b   1.000
_cell.length_c   1.000
_cell.angle_alpha   90.00
_cell.angle_beta   90.00
_cell.angle_gamma   90.00
#
_symmetry.space_group_name_H-M   'P 1'
#
loop_
_entity.id
_entity.type
_entity.pdbx_description
1 polymer ?
#
loop_
_entity_poly.entity_id
_entity_poly.type
_entity_poly.pdbx_seq_one_letter_code
_entity_poly.pdbx_strand_id
1 'polypeptide(L)'
;MLLTKPHPSSLAAPSAALPKPGPAANRVATPRPSSSSRHRGGGLRISAASVAAAQPTPASPAAAALSRVDVLSEALPFIQRFKGKTVVVKYGGAAMKSPELQASVIRDLVLLSCVGLRPVLVHGGGPEINSWLARVGVEPQFRNGLRVTDAVTMEVVEMVLVGKLVSLISLAGATAVGLCGKDAHLLTARPSRDAASLGFVGEVTRVDPSVLHPIIASGHIPVIATVAADEAGQAYNINADMAAGRSRRRSAPRSCCYSQTCPGSSRTATTPGAW
;
A
#
# COMPACT_ATOMS: atom_id res chain seq x y z
N MET A 1 -3.36 -31.88 -46.15
CA MET A 1 -4.16 -33.06 -45.79
C MET A 1 -4.83 -32.80 -44.44
N LEU A 2 -6.08 -32.33 -44.47
CA LEU A 2 -6.94 -32.23 -43.30
C LEU A 2 -7.55 -33.62 -43.04
N LEU A 3 -7.49 -34.10 -41.82
CA LEU A 3 -8.28 -35.25 -41.35
C LEU A 3 -9.17 -34.80 -40.19
N THR A 4 -10.43 -34.57 -40.53
CA THR A 4 -11.57 -34.35 -39.65
C THR A 4 -12.27 -35.67 -39.32
N LYS A 5 -12.84 -35.73 -38.10
CA LYS A 5 -14.09 -36.41 -37.64
C LYS A 5 -13.87 -37.35 -36.43
N PRO A 6 -14.91 -37.65 -35.61
CA PRO A 6 -16.05 -36.81 -35.16
C PRO A 6 -16.36 -36.96 -33.65
N HIS A 7 -17.23 -36.07 -33.14
CA HIS A 7 -17.92 -36.18 -31.83
C HIS A 7 -18.94 -37.34 -31.80
N PRO A 8 -19.33 -37.77 -30.59
CA PRO A 8 -20.75 -37.87 -30.26
C PRO A 8 -21.13 -37.09 -29.00
N SER A 9 -22.42 -36.82 -28.93
CA SER A 9 -23.15 -35.79 -28.22
C SER A 9 -23.72 -36.21 -26.85
N SER A 10 -24.07 -35.17 -26.07
CA SER A 10 -25.25 -35.08 -25.18
C SER A 10 -25.20 -35.81 -23.83
N LEU A 11 -24.99 -35.04 -22.75
CA LEU A 11 -25.75 -35.16 -21.50
C LEU A 11 -25.92 -33.75 -20.90
N ALA A 12 -27.18 -33.34 -20.75
CA ALA A 12 -27.61 -32.05 -20.24
C ALA A 12 -28.10 -32.17 -18.78
N ALA A 13 -28.13 -31.00 -18.11
CA ALA A 13 -28.89 -30.60 -16.91
C ALA A 13 -28.08 -30.40 -15.60
N PRO A 14 -28.52 -29.53 -14.66
CA PRO A 14 -29.40 -28.36 -14.79
C PRO A 14 -28.82 -27.05 -14.20
N SER A 15 -29.40 -25.93 -14.63
CA SER A 15 -29.15 -24.57 -14.17
C SER A 15 -29.74 -24.32 -12.77
N ALA A 16 -28.90 -23.97 -11.80
CA ALA A 16 -29.34 -23.54 -10.47
C ALA A 16 -29.75 -22.05 -10.50
N ALA A 17 -31.04 -21.78 -10.28
CA ALA A 17 -31.61 -20.45 -10.18
C ALA A 17 -31.28 -19.80 -8.82
N LEU A 18 -30.81 -18.54 -8.85
CA LEU A 18 -30.64 -17.69 -7.67
C LEU A 18 -32.00 -17.22 -7.11
N PRO A 19 -32.21 -17.20 -5.78
CA PRO A 19 -33.45 -16.70 -5.20
C PRO A 19 -33.51 -15.17 -5.20
N LYS A 20 -34.66 -14.63 -5.64
CA LYS A 20 -34.99 -13.19 -5.64
C LYS A 20 -35.31 -12.69 -4.21
N PRO A 21 -34.94 -11.46 -3.84
CA PRO A 21 -35.32 -10.88 -2.55
C PRO A 21 -36.80 -10.42 -2.56
N GLY A 22 -37.55 -10.83 -1.53
CA GLY A 22 -38.94 -10.40 -1.32
C GLY A 22 -39.05 -8.99 -0.68
N PRO A 23 -40.23 -8.33 -0.77
CA PRO A 23 -40.38 -6.95 -0.35
C PRO A 23 -40.65 -6.87 1.16
N ALA A 24 -39.77 -6.22 1.91
CA ALA A 24 -40.06 -5.83 3.31
C ALA A 24 -40.80 -4.49 3.31
N ALA A 25 -42.08 -4.55 3.65
CA ALA A 25 -42.99 -3.41 3.73
C ALA A 25 -42.61 -2.46 4.88
N ASN A 26 -42.38 -1.20 4.53
CA ASN A 26 -42.19 -0.08 5.44
C ASN A 26 -43.56 0.34 6.01
N ARG A 27 -43.81 0.16 7.31
CA ARG A 27 -45.00 0.70 7.99
C ARG A 27 -44.59 1.75 9.01
N VAL A 28 -44.73 3.01 8.60
CA VAL A 28 -44.73 4.19 9.45
C VAL A 28 -46.03 4.19 10.27
N ALA A 29 -45.91 4.20 11.60
CA ALA A 29 -47.05 4.34 12.51
C ALA A 29 -47.25 5.82 12.85
N THR A 30 -48.40 6.39 12.50
CA THR A 30 -48.87 7.71 12.96
C THR A 30 -49.73 7.56 14.21
N PRO A 31 -49.62 8.44 15.22
CA PRO A 31 -50.42 8.33 16.45
C PRO A 31 -51.80 8.99 16.32
N ARG A 32 -52.82 8.37 16.92
CA ARG A 32 -54.16 8.94 17.16
C ARG A 32 -54.18 9.70 18.50
N PRO A 33 -54.93 10.81 18.63
CA PRO A 33 -55.11 11.49 19.91
C PRO A 33 -56.37 10.98 20.64
N SER A 34 -56.31 10.86 21.97
CA SER A 34 -57.49 10.68 22.82
C SER A 34 -57.44 11.59 24.04
N SER A 35 -58.31 12.62 23.99
CA SER A 35 -59.18 13.20 25.02
C SER A 35 -58.84 13.06 26.53
N SER A 36 -58.69 14.24 27.15
CA SER A 36 -59.33 14.74 28.39
C SER A 36 -59.47 13.85 29.64
N SER A 37 -59.04 14.39 30.80
CA SER A 37 -59.97 14.79 31.87
C SER A 37 -59.29 15.71 32.88
N ARG A 38 -60.09 16.64 33.44
CA ARG A 38 -59.73 17.57 34.50
C ARG A 38 -59.97 16.90 35.85
N HIS A 39 -59.08 17.10 36.81
CA HIS A 39 -59.44 17.05 38.24
C HIS A 39 -58.80 18.22 39.02
N ARG A 40 -59.63 18.78 39.89
CA ARG A 40 -59.42 19.98 40.72
C ARG A 40 -58.60 19.67 41.97
N GLY A 41 -57.85 20.68 42.43
CA GLY A 41 -57.89 21.13 43.83
C GLY A 41 -56.73 20.67 44.73
N GLY A 42 -56.09 21.65 45.40
CA GLY A 42 -55.20 21.42 46.53
C GLY A 42 -54.00 22.34 46.52
N GLY A 43 -54.10 23.50 47.16
CA GLY A 43 -53.01 24.46 47.28
C GLY A 43 -51.89 23.95 48.19
N LEU A 44 -50.64 24.25 47.82
CA LEU A 44 -49.53 24.29 48.75
C LEU A 44 -48.58 25.43 48.32
N ARG A 45 -48.46 26.44 49.18
CA ARG A 45 -47.50 27.54 49.06
C ARG A 45 -46.10 26.99 49.35
N ILE A 46 -45.15 27.19 48.45
CA ILE A 46 -43.72 27.03 48.74
C ILE A 46 -42.99 28.28 48.22
N SER A 47 -42.27 28.92 49.14
CA SER A 47 -41.58 30.19 49.01
C SER A 47 -40.50 30.20 47.93
N ALA A 48 -40.37 31.34 47.25
CA ALA A 48 -39.27 31.63 46.35
C ALA A 48 -37.96 31.77 47.13
N ALA A 49 -37.07 30.78 47.03
CA ALA A 49 -35.67 30.93 47.36
C ALA A 49 -34.91 31.34 46.10
N SER A 50 -34.42 32.58 46.09
CA SER A 50 -33.51 33.14 45.09
C SER A 50 -32.21 32.34 45.08
N VAL A 51 -31.97 31.53 44.06
CA VAL A 51 -30.65 30.95 43.79
C VAL A 51 -29.86 31.99 43.01
N ALA A 52 -28.91 32.62 43.69
CA ALA A 52 -27.99 33.59 43.09
C ALA A 52 -27.26 32.96 41.90
N ALA A 53 -27.22 33.68 40.77
CA ALA A 53 -26.44 33.30 39.60
C ALA A 53 -24.95 33.31 39.95
N ALA A 54 -24.35 32.13 40.04
CA ALA A 54 -22.90 31.99 40.10
C ALA A 54 -22.33 32.41 38.73
N GLN A 55 -21.53 33.47 38.71
CA GLN A 55 -20.75 33.85 37.54
C GLN A 55 -19.70 32.75 37.25
N PRO A 56 -19.47 32.38 35.97
CA PRO A 56 -18.38 31.46 35.64
C PRO A 56 -17.04 32.18 35.86
N THR A 57 -16.18 31.58 36.68
CA THR A 57 -14.77 31.99 36.80
C THR A 57 -14.03 31.72 35.49
N PRO A 58 -13.07 32.58 35.08
CA PRO A 58 -12.32 32.38 33.84
C PRO A 58 -11.39 31.18 33.99
N ALA A 59 -11.51 30.22 33.06
CA ALA A 59 -10.62 29.08 32.98
C ALA A 59 -9.18 29.53 32.65
N SER A 60 -8.21 28.99 33.39
CA SER A 60 -6.76 29.11 33.17
C SER A 60 -6.36 28.60 31.76
N PRO A 61 -5.31 29.15 31.11
CA PRO A 61 -5.03 28.86 29.70
C PRO A 61 -4.42 27.47 29.55
N ALA A 62 -5.27 26.49 29.24
CA ALA A 62 -4.81 25.22 28.68
C ALA A 62 -4.21 25.50 27.30
N ALA A 63 -2.97 25.08 27.07
CA ALA A 63 -2.31 25.13 25.78
C ALA A 63 -3.26 24.63 24.69
N ALA A 64 -3.67 25.52 23.79
CA ALA A 64 -4.63 25.20 22.74
C ALA A 64 -4.05 24.07 21.87
N ALA A 65 -4.72 22.91 21.87
CA ALA A 65 -4.40 21.84 20.95
C ALA A 65 -4.53 22.40 19.52
N LEU A 66 -3.45 22.32 18.74
CA LEU A 66 -3.44 22.77 17.34
C LEU A 66 -4.63 22.16 16.60
N SER A 67 -5.39 23.01 15.91
CA SER A 67 -6.49 22.51 15.10
C SER A 67 -5.94 21.76 13.88
N ARG A 68 -6.74 20.86 13.29
CA ARG A 68 -6.33 20.17 12.04
C ARG A 68 -5.98 21.16 10.92
N VAL A 69 -6.58 22.35 10.94
CA VAL A 69 -6.33 23.42 9.96
C VAL A 69 -4.94 24.04 10.17
N ASP A 70 -4.53 24.24 11.42
CA ASP A 70 -3.22 24.79 11.75
C ASP A 70 -2.11 23.82 11.31
N VAL A 71 -2.27 22.53 11.61
CA VAL A 71 -1.31 21.48 11.22
C VAL A 71 -1.17 21.38 9.68
N LEU A 72 -2.28 21.46 8.94
CA LEU A 72 -2.24 21.46 7.47
C LEU A 72 -1.55 22.72 6.91
N SER A 73 -1.73 23.87 7.56
CA SER A 73 -1.09 25.13 7.18
C SER A 73 0.42 25.08 7.43
N GLU A 74 0.86 24.49 8.54
CA GLU A 74 2.27 24.26 8.86
C GLU A 74 2.94 23.26 7.91
N ALA A 75 2.17 22.33 7.32
CA ALA A 75 2.69 21.37 6.35
C ALA A 75 2.93 21.97 4.95
N LEU A 76 2.29 23.11 4.62
CA LEU A 76 2.33 23.71 3.29
C LEU A 76 3.75 24.01 2.77
N PRO A 77 4.70 24.56 3.56
CA PRO A 77 6.07 24.78 3.11
C PRO A 77 6.78 23.49 2.68
N PHE A 78 6.50 22.38 3.36
CA PHE A 78 7.08 21.07 3.01
C PHE A 78 6.50 20.55 1.69
N ILE A 79 5.19 20.67 1.50
CA ILE A 79 4.52 20.28 0.25
C ILE A 79 5.10 21.06 -0.94
N GLN A 80 5.22 22.38 -0.80
CA GLN A 80 5.77 23.25 -1.85
C GLN A 80 7.22 22.89 -2.19
N ARG A 81 8.05 22.60 -1.18
CA ARG A 81 9.45 22.23 -1.36
C ARG A 81 9.65 20.97 -2.21
N PHE A 82 8.77 19.98 -2.06
CA PHE A 82 8.90 18.68 -2.73
C PHE A 82 7.97 18.48 -3.93
N LYS A 83 7.11 19.45 -4.24
CA LYS A 83 6.22 19.39 -5.40
C LYS A 83 6.99 19.08 -6.69
N GLY A 84 6.51 18.10 -7.45
CA GLY A 84 7.10 17.60 -8.68
C GLY A 84 8.37 16.77 -8.52
N LYS A 85 8.86 16.55 -7.29
CA LYS A 85 10.01 15.68 -7.02
C LYS A 85 9.59 14.21 -7.04
N THR A 86 10.50 13.37 -7.52
CA THR A 86 10.32 11.91 -7.50
C THR A 86 10.84 11.36 -6.18
N VAL A 87 10.09 10.46 -5.56
CA VAL A 87 10.47 9.84 -4.28
C VAL A 87 10.39 8.33 -4.45
N VAL A 88 11.51 7.64 -4.23
CA VAL A 88 11.55 6.17 -4.30
C VAL A 88 11.38 5.64 -2.88
N VAL A 89 10.26 4.96 -2.63
CA VAL A 89 9.89 4.39 -1.34
C VAL A 89 10.14 2.89 -1.39
N LYS A 90 11.02 2.39 -0.52
CA LYS A 90 11.17 0.95 -0.36
C LYS A 90 10.19 0.44 0.69
N TYR A 91 9.33 -0.49 0.29
CA TYR A 91 8.37 -1.14 1.16
C TYR A 91 8.72 -2.62 1.34
N GLY A 92 9.07 -3.02 2.57
CA GLY A 92 9.46 -4.39 2.88
C GLY A 92 9.71 -4.64 4.36
N GLY A 93 9.94 -5.89 4.72
CA GLY A 93 10.30 -6.28 6.09
C GLY A 93 9.09 -6.41 7.02
N ALA A 94 9.26 -6.02 8.30
CA ALA A 94 8.23 -6.13 9.33
C ALA A 94 6.94 -5.35 9.00
N ALA A 95 7.06 -4.25 8.24
CA ALA A 95 5.93 -3.43 7.81
C ALA A 95 4.96 -4.13 6.85
N MET A 96 5.34 -5.28 6.27
CA MET A 96 4.46 -6.10 5.42
C MET A 96 3.61 -7.10 6.22
N LYS A 97 3.85 -7.26 7.52
CA LYS A 97 3.17 -8.28 8.34
C LYS A 97 1.82 -7.81 8.91
N SER A 98 1.69 -6.51 9.18
CA SER A 98 0.45 -5.92 9.71
C SER A 98 -0.38 -5.32 8.58
N PRO A 99 -1.65 -5.76 8.42
CA PRO A 99 -2.59 -5.15 7.48
C PRO A 99 -2.81 -3.65 7.73
N GLU A 100 -2.77 -3.23 9.00
CA GLU A 100 -2.96 -1.83 9.40
C GLU A 100 -1.79 -0.97 8.93
N LEU A 101 -0.55 -1.44 9.13
CA LEU A 101 0.64 -0.77 8.62
C LEU A 101 0.66 -0.73 7.09
N GLN A 102 0.25 -1.82 6.43
CA GLN A 102 0.12 -1.85 4.98
C GLN A 102 -0.86 -0.78 4.49
N ALA A 103 -2.06 -0.70 5.08
CA ALA A 103 -3.04 0.31 4.73
C ALA A 103 -2.54 1.75 5.00
N SER A 104 -1.77 1.95 6.06
CA SER A 104 -1.15 3.25 6.36
C SER A 104 -0.14 3.65 5.29
N VAL A 105 0.78 2.75 4.90
CA VAL A 105 1.79 3.04 3.87
C VAL A 105 1.12 3.35 2.52
N ILE A 106 0.08 2.59 2.15
CA ILE A 106 -0.66 2.87 0.92
C ILE A 106 -1.31 4.26 0.99
N ARG A 107 -1.92 4.63 2.11
CA ARG A 107 -2.51 5.95 2.30
C ARG A 107 -1.48 7.08 2.18
N ASP A 108 -0.29 6.88 2.74
CA ASP A 108 0.80 7.84 2.65
C ASP A 108 1.28 7.99 1.21
N LEU A 109 1.41 6.90 0.45
CA LEU A 109 1.77 6.95 -0.97
C LEU A 109 0.74 7.73 -1.81
N VAL A 110 -0.54 7.46 -1.57
CA VAL A 110 -1.64 8.19 -2.23
C VAL A 110 -1.60 9.66 -1.85
N LEU A 111 -1.40 9.99 -0.57
CA LEU A 111 -1.25 11.37 -0.11
C LEU A 111 -0.11 12.08 -0.84
N LEU A 112 1.08 11.46 -0.92
CA LEU A 112 2.24 12.02 -1.63
C LEU A 112 1.90 12.32 -3.10
N SER A 113 1.22 11.40 -3.77
CA SER A 113 0.76 11.59 -5.15
C SER A 113 -0.23 12.77 -5.25
N CYS A 114 -1.23 12.83 -4.37
CA CYS A 114 -2.24 13.89 -4.33
C CYS A 114 -1.66 15.29 -4.09
N VAL A 115 -0.63 15.41 -3.25
CA VAL A 115 0.03 16.70 -2.99
C VAL A 115 1.05 17.09 -4.07
N GLY A 116 1.19 16.29 -5.13
CA GLY A 116 1.98 16.59 -6.32
C GLY A 116 3.42 16.07 -6.28
N LEU A 117 3.76 15.17 -5.36
CA LEU A 117 4.99 14.39 -5.47
C LEU A 117 4.78 13.21 -6.43
N ARG A 118 5.89 12.61 -6.89
CA ARG A 118 5.90 11.48 -7.81
C ARG A 118 6.46 10.25 -7.11
N PRO A 119 5.66 9.53 -6.30
CA PRO A 119 6.15 8.36 -5.58
C PRO A 119 6.37 7.18 -6.54
N VAL A 120 7.44 6.43 -6.28
CA VAL A 120 7.77 5.15 -6.92
C VAL A 120 7.94 4.14 -5.80
N LEU A 121 7.12 3.10 -5.77
CA LEU A 121 7.16 2.07 -4.75
C LEU A 121 8.05 0.92 -5.21
N VAL A 122 9.08 0.55 -4.45
CA VAL A 122 9.89 -0.65 -4.67
C VAL A 122 9.61 -1.62 -3.54
N HIS A 123 9.25 -2.87 -3.85
CA HIS A 123 8.90 -3.82 -2.81
C HIS A 123 9.51 -5.20 -2.99
N GLY A 124 9.68 -5.86 -1.85
CA GLY A 124 9.88 -7.31 -1.77
C GLY A 124 8.57 -7.99 -1.40
N GLY A 125 8.65 -9.19 -0.85
CA GLY A 125 7.46 -9.92 -0.40
C GLY A 125 7.78 -11.11 0.48
N GLY A 126 8.76 -10.97 1.38
CA GLY A 126 9.23 -12.05 2.25
C GLY A 126 8.09 -12.88 2.87
N PRO A 127 7.14 -12.24 3.58
CA PRO A 127 6.00 -12.95 4.18
C PRO A 127 5.07 -13.64 3.16
N GLU A 128 4.80 -13.00 2.03
CA GLU A 128 3.89 -13.53 1.00
C GLU A 128 4.51 -14.71 0.27
N ILE A 129 5.80 -14.61 -0.08
CA ILE A 129 6.58 -15.71 -0.66
C ILE A 129 6.57 -16.90 0.30
N ASN A 130 6.81 -16.68 1.60
CA ASN A 130 6.79 -17.78 2.58
C ASN A 130 5.42 -18.46 2.64
N SER A 131 4.33 -17.69 2.58
CA SER A 131 2.97 -18.25 2.58
C SER A 131 2.71 -19.13 1.36
N TRP A 132 3.18 -18.72 0.18
CA TRP A 132 3.03 -19.49 -1.05
C TRP A 132 3.95 -20.71 -1.11
N LEU A 133 5.20 -20.59 -0.65
CA LEU A 133 6.13 -21.73 -0.54
C LEU A 133 5.55 -22.83 0.36
N ALA A 134 4.96 -22.45 1.51
CA ALA A 134 4.29 -23.40 2.39
C ALA A 134 3.11 -24.12 1.72
N ARG A 135 2.36 -23.44 0.84
CA ARG A 135 1.25 -24.05 0.09
C ARG A 135 1.70 -25.07 -0.95
N VAL A 136 2.90 -24.90 -1.50
CA VAL A 136 3.49 -25.83 -2.48
C VAL A 136 4.44 -26.85 -1.83
N GLY A 137 4.52 -26.89 -0.49
CA GLY A 137 5.33 -27.85 0.26
C GLY A 137 6.84 -27.57 0.22
N VAL A 138 7.25 -26.33 -0.05
CA VAL A 138 8.67 -25.91 -0.07
C VAL A 138 8.99 -25.16 1.22
N GLU A 139 10.00 -25.61 1.95
CA GLU A 139 10.45 -24.96 3.18
C GLU A 139 11.29 -23.69 2.90
N PRO A 140 10.94 -22.52 3.45
CA PRO A 140 11.71 -21.29 3.25
C PRO A 140 13.11 -21.37 3.89
N GLN A 141 14.16 -21.19 3.09
CA GLN A 141 15.54 -21.17 3.56
C GLN A 141 16.16 -19.77 3.46
N PHE A 142 16.92 -19.38 4.48
CA PHE A 142 17.62 -18.10 4.54
C PHE A 142 19.07 -18.28 4.99
N ARG A 143 19.99 -17.53 4.36
CA ARG A 143 21.40 -17.45 4.74
C ARG A 143 21.84 -15.98 4.68
N ASN A 144 22.43 -15.49 5.78
CA ASN A 144 22.90 -14.09 5.90
C ASN A 144 21.81 -13.04 5.57
N GLY A 145 20.55 -13.33 5.92
CA GLY A 145 19.41 -12.44 5.63
C GLY A 145 18.94 -12.46 4.17
N LEU A 146 19.55 -13.26 3.29
CA LEU A 146 19.12 -13.50 1.91
C LEU A 146 18.36 -14.83 1.82
N ARG A 147 17.34 -14.87 0.97
CA ARG A 147 16.59 -16.11 0.70
C ARG A 147 17.42 -17.00 -0.21
N VAL A 148 17.67 -18.24 0.22
CA VAL A 148 18.19 -19.27 -0.69
C VAL A 148 17.08 -19.57 -1.69
N THR A 149 17.38 -19.37 -2.98
CA THR A 149 16.39 -19.38 -4.04
C THR A 149 16.82 -20.40 -5.09
N ASP A 150 16.33 -21.63 -5.00
CA ASP A 150 16.47 -22.64 -6.05
C ASP A 150 15.48 -22.40 -7.21
N ALA A 151 15.44 -23.29 -8.21
CA ALA A 151 14.63 -23.09 -9.41
C ALA A 151 13.13 -23.01 -9.07
N VAL A 152 12.65 -23.94 -8.23
CA VAL A 152 11.24 -23.98 -7.79
C VAL A 152 10.90 -22.75 -6.96
N THR A 153 11.79 -22.35 -6.06
CA THR A 153 11.61 -21.14 -5.24
C THR A 153 11.60 -19.90 -6.13
N MET A 154 12.42 -19.84 -7.18
CA MET A 154 12.45 -18.70 -8.10
C MET A 154 11.13 -18.54 -8.85
N GLU A 155 10.51 -19.63 -9.32
CA GLU A 155 9.20 -19.59 -9.95
C GLU A 155 8.14 -19.03 -8.99
N VAL A 156 8.12 -19.49 -7.74
CA VAL A 156 7.19 -18.98 -6.71
C VAL A 156 7.46 -17.50 -6.44
N VAL A 157 8.71 -17.09 -6.30
CA VAL A 157 9.08 -15.68 -6.09
C VAL A 157 8.56 -14.79 -7.22
N GLU A 158 8.70 -15.23 -8.47
CA GLU A 158 8.24 -14.50 -9.65
C GLU A 158 6.70 -14.37 -9.68
N MET A 159 5.98 -15.45 -9.36
CA MET A 159 4.51 -15.45 -9.35
C MET A 159 3.90 -14.57 -8.24
N VAL A 160 4.55 -14.51 -7.07
CA VAL A 160 3.95 -13.91 -5.88
C VAL A 160 4.14 -12.40 -5.80
N LEU A 161 5.26 -11.90 -6.31
CA LEU A 161 5.65 -10.51 -6.10
C LEU A 161 4.90 -9.50 -6.96
N VAL A 162 4.04 -9.92 -7.88
CA VAL A 162 3.35 -8.98 -8.78
C VAL A 162 1.85 -8.89 -8.43
N GLY A 163 1.34 -7.68 -8.20
CA GLY A 163 -0.10 -7.37 -8.31
C GLY A 163 -0.85 -6.97 -7.03
N LYS A 164 -0.54 -7.52 -5.85
CA LYS A 164 -1.35 -7.24 -4.64
C LYS A 164 -1.35 -5.77 -4.23
N LEU A 165 -0.17 -5.13 -4.21
CA LEU A 165 -0.04 -3.72 -3.80
C LEU A 165 -0.71 -2.75 -4.79
N VAL A 166 -0.71 -3.08 -6.07
CA VAL A 166 -1.37 -2.29 -7.13
C VAL A 166 -2.87 -2.20 -6.85
N SER A 167 -3.49 -3.31 -6.48
CA SER A 167 -4.92 -3.36 -6.13
C SER A 167 -5.22 -2.49 -4.91
N LEU A 168 -4.40 -2.55 -3.86
CA LEU A 168 -4.58 -1.73 -2.65
C LEU A 168 -4.46 -0.22 -2.93
N ILE A 169 -3.50 0.18 -3.76
CA ILE A 169 -3.35 1.59 -4.17
C ILE A 169 -4.57 2.05 -4.98
N SER A 170 -5.06 1.19 -5.88
CA SER A 170 -6.25 1.46 -6.69
C SER A 170 -7.49 1.65 -5.82
N LEU A 171 -7.69 0.80 -4.81
CA LEU A 171 -8.78 0.92 -3.84
C LEU A 171 -8.66 2.18 -2.97
N ALA A 172 -7.44 2.66 -2.74
CA ALA A 172 -7.19 3.89 -2.01
C ALA A 172 -7.37 5.18 -2.85
N GLY A 173 -7.75 5.04 -4.13
CA GLY A 173 -8.14 6.16 -4.99
C GLY A 173 -7.03 6.73 -5.88
N ALA A 174 -5.90 6.04 -6.05
CA ALA A 174 -4.86 6.42 -7.00
C ALA A 174 -4.65 5.34 -8.07
N THR A 175 -4.15 5.72 -9.25
CA THR A 175 -3.82 4.75 -10.30
C THR A 175 -2.38 4.25 -10.11
N ALA A 176 -2.20 2.94 -10.03
CA ALA A 176 -0.88 2.31 -9.92
C ALA A 176 -0.59 1.39 -11.11
N VAL A 177 0.69 1.26 -11.46
CA VAL A 177 1.17 0.33 -12.51
C VAL A 177 2.20 -0.60 -11.89
N GLY A 178 1.90 -1.91 -11.91
CA GLY A 178 2.81 -2.94 -11.44
C GLY A 178 3.84 -3.31 -12.51
N LEU A 179 5.11 -3.34 -12.13
CA LEU A 179 6.24 -3.72 -12.96
C LEU A 179 7.19 -4.61 -12.14
N CYS A 180 7.97 -5.41 -12.82
CA CYS A 180 9.18 -6.03 -12.30
C CYS A 180 10.40 -5.54 -13.08
N GLY A 181 11.59 -5.96 -12.68
CA GLY A 181 12.82 -5.62 -13.37
C GLY A 181 12.90 -6.14 -14.81
N LYS A 182 12.17 -7.22 -15.14
CA LYS A 182 12.14 -7.80 -16.49
C LYS A 182 11.39 -6.90 -17.48
N ASP A 183 10.39 -6.16 -17.00
CA ASP A 183 9.55 -5.32 -17.85
C ASP A 183 10.37 -4.19 -18.47
N ALA A 184 10.43 -4.16 -19.80
CA ALA A 184 11.21 -3.21 -20.58
C ALA A 184 12.69 -3.10 -20.15
N HIS A 185 13.28 -4.19 -19.62
CA HIS A 185 14.65 -4.21 -19.08
C HIS A 185 14.89 -3.14 -18.00
N LEU A 186 13.87 -2.84 -17.18
CA LEU A 186 13.96 -1.87 -16.09
C LEU A 186 15.15 -2.16 -15.17
N LEU A 187 15.40 -3.43 -14.86
CA LEU A 187 16.57 -3.89 -14.14
C LEU A 187 17.20 -5.06 -14.90
N THR A 188 18.52 -5.04 -15.05
CA THR A 188 19.29 -6.22 -15.49
C THR A 188 20.03 -6.80 -14.29
N ALA A 189 19.97 -8.11 -14.13
CA ALA A 189 20.63 -8.84 -13.06
C ALA A 189 21.90 -9.56 -13.55
N ARG A 190 22.72 -9.97 -12.59
CA ARG A 190 23.71 -11.04 -12.73
C ARG A 190 23.69 -11.90 -11.47
N PRO A 191 24.21 -13.13 -11.49
CA PRO A 191 24.39 -13.93 -10.27
C PRO A 191 25.13 -13.16 -9.18
N SER A 192 24.66 -13.29 -7.95
CA SER A 192 25.38 -12.81 -6.76
C SER A 192 26.73 -13.53 -6.63
N ARG A 193 27.69 -12.88 -5.97
CA ARG A 193 28.98 -13.52 -5.62
C ARG A 193 28.78 -14.80 -4.82
N ASP A 194 27.70 -14.87 -4.03
CA ASP A 194 27.35 -16.01 -3.19
C ASP A 194 26.38 -16.98 -3.89
N ALA A 195 26.20 -16.90 -5.21
CA ALA A 195 25.22 -17.70 -5.97
C ALA A 195 25.43 -19.22 -5.79
N ALA A 196 26.66 -19.69 -5.63
CA ALA A 196 26.94 -21.10 -5.32
C ALA A 196 26.22 -21.60 -4.06
N SER A 197 25.93 -20.68 -3.14
CA SER A 197 25.37 -20.95 -1.82
C SER A 197 23.91 -20.49 -1.67
N LEU A 198 23.46 -19.60 -2.58
CA LEU A 198 22.14 -18.95 -2.53
C LEU A 198 21.24 -19.27 -3.73
N GLY A 199 21.76 -19.91 -4.78
CA GLY A 199 21.03 -20.19 -6.02
C GLY A 199 20.82 -18.94 -6.88
N PHE A 200 19.59 -18.75 -7.37
CA PHE A 200 19.15 -17.66 -8.25
C PHE A 200 18.97 -16.32 -7.51
N VAL A 201 19.93 -15.95 -6.67
CA VAL A 201 20.02 -14.62 -6.06
C VAL A 201 20.89 -13.73 -6.92
N GLY A 202 20.40 -12.53 -7.22
CA GLY A 202 21.04 -11.63 -8.17
C GLY A 202 21.49 -10.28 -7.59
N GLU A 203 22.48 -9.70 -8.25
CA GLU A 203 22.86 -8.30 -8.12
C GLU A 203 22.40 -7.53 -9.35
N VAL A 204 21.86 -6.33 -9.16
CA VAL A 204 21.53 -5.42 -10.27
C VAL A 204 22.83 -4.97 -10.95
N THR A 205 22.94 -5.11 -12.26
CA THR A 205 24.04 -4.59 -13.08
C THR A 205 23.67 -3.28 -13.76
N ARG A 206 22.46 -3.21 -14.32
CA ARG A 206 21.94 -2.08 -15.09
C ARG A 206 20.53 -1.71 -14.61
N VAL A 207 20.20 -0.42 -14.70
CA VAL A 207 18.87 0.13 -14.43
C VAL A 207 18.49 1.02 -15.60
N ASP A 208 17.32 0.78 -16.21
CA ASP A 208 16.79 1.56 -17.32
C ASP A 208 15.42 2.16 -16.95
N PRO A 209 15.37 3.43 -16.49
CA PRO A 209 14.14 4.03 -16.03
C PRO A 209 13.24 4.54 -17.17
N SER A 210 13.59 4.30 -18.43
CA SER A 210 12.86 4.84 -19.59
C SER A 210 11.37 4.52 -19.56
N VAL A 211 11.01 3.30 -19.16
CA VAL A 211 9.62 2.85 -19.00
C VAL A 211 8.86 3.59 -17.89
N LEU A 212 9.55 4.10 -16.87
CA LEU A 212 8.93 4.81 -15.74
C LEU A 212 8.54 6.25 -16.10
N HIS A 213 9.25 6.88 -17.04
CA HIS A 213 8.99 8.28 -17.40
C HIS A 213 7.54 8.55 -17.85
N PRO A 214 6.97 7.82 -18.83
CA PRO A 214 5.59 8.06 -19.24
C PRO A 214 4.58 7.75 -18.12
N ILE A 215 4.82 6.70 -17.32
CA ILE A 215 3.94 6.31 -16.21
C ILE A 215 3.87 7.44 -15.16
N ILE A 216 5.02 7.96 -14.77
CA ILE A 216 5.14 9.06 -13.80
C ILE A 216 4.56 10.36 -14.39
N ALA A 217 4.77 10.62 -15.69
CA ALA A 217 4.25 11.81 -16.35
C ALA A 217 2.71 11.84 -16.38
N SER A 218 2.08 10.66 -16.53
CA SER A 218 0.61 10.48 -16.45
C SER A 218 0.06 10.52 -15.02
N GLY A 219 0.90 10.73 -14.01
CA GLY A 219 0.48 10.80 -12.60
C GLY A 219 0.20 9.43 -11.97
N HIS A 220 0.58 8.33 -12.62
CA HIS A 220 0.44 7.00 -12.06
C HIS A 220 1.59 6.67 -11.10
N ILE A 221 1.32 5.82 -10.11
CA ILE A 221 2.30 5.37 -9.12
C ILE A 221 2.93 4.06 -9.63
N PRO A 222 4.21 4.03 -10.03
CA PRO A 222 4.87 2.78 -10.40
C PRO A 222 5.14 1.93 -9.15
N VAL A 223 4.84 0.64 -9.22
CA VAL A 223 5.07 -0.36 -8.17
C VAL A 223 5.99 -1.43 -8.72
N ILE A 224 7.23 -1.45 -8.25
CA ILE A 224 8.33 -2.25 -8.78
C ILE A 224 8.63 -3.43 -7.85
N ALA A 225 8.36 -4.64 -8.33
CA ALA A 225 8.77 -5.89 -7.73
C ALA A 225 10.27 -6.16 -7.95
N THR A 226 10.92 -6.76 -6.97
CA THR A 226 12.39 -6.94 -6.92
C THR A 226 12.87 -8.26 -7.53
N VAL A 227 12.32 -8.57 -8.71
CA VAL A 227 12.72 -9.68 -9.59
C VAL A 227 13.23 -9.09 -10.90
N ALA A 228 14.33 -9.60 -11.42
CA ALA A 228 14.85 -9.17 -12.72
C ALA A 228 15.52 -10.32 -13.46
N ALA A 229 15.78 -10.15 -14.74
CA ALA A 229 16.50 -11.13 -15.55
C ALA A 229 17.91 -10.67 -15.90
N ASP A 230 18.81 -11.63 -16.15
CA ASP A 230 20.07 -11.34 -16.83
C ASP A 230 19.88 -11.17 -18.36
N GLU A 231 20.99 -11.01 -19.09
CA GLU A 231 20.97 -10.86 -20.55
C GLU A 231 20.51 -12.12 -21.29
N ALA A 232 20.57 -13.29 -20.65
CA ALA A 232 20.11 -14.57 -21.21
C ALA A 232 18.63 -14.84 -20.90
N GLY A 233 17.99 -14.03 -20.06
CA GLY A 233 16.60 -14.18 -19.65
C GLY A 233 16.39 -15.00 -18.37
N GLN A 234 17.45 -15.43 -17.69
CA GLN A 234 17.35 -16.12 -16.41
C GLN A 234 16.88 -15.16 -15.32
N ALA A 235 15.82 -15.53 -14.61
CA ALA A 235 15.28 -14.73 -13.51
C ALA A 235 16.14 -14.86 -12.25
N TYR A 236 16.27 -13.74 -11.53
CA TYR A 236 16.97 -13.64 -10.26
C TYR A 236 16.12 -12.89 -9.23
N ASN A 237 16.17 -13.38 -8.00
CA ASN A 237 15.63 -12.72 -6.82
C ASN A 237 16.64 -11.68 -6.30
N ILE A 238 16.25 -10.42 -6.26
CA ILE A 238 17.14 -9.31 -5.89
C ILE A 238 16.71 -8.75 -4.54
N ASN A 239 17.69 -8.44 -3.68
CA ASN A 239 17.39 -7.72 -2.45
C ASN A 239 16.84 -6.31 -2.74
N ALA A 240 15.65 -6.02 -2.22
CA ALA A 240 14.95 -4.76 -2.41
C ALA A 240 15.75 -3.50 -1.99
N ASP A 241 16.63 -3.61 -1.00
CA ASP A 241 17.47 -2.49 -0.58
C ASP A 241 18.54 -2.15 -1.65
N MET A 242 19.12 -3.19 -2.28
CA MET A 242 20.06 -3.00 -3.39
C MET A 242 19.38 -2.42 -4.63
N ALA A 243 18.16 -2.88 -4.92
CA ALA A 243 17.37 -2.38 -6.05
C ALA A 243 17.02 -0.88 -5.87
N ALA A 244 16.47 -0.50 -4.70
CA ALA A 244 16.12 0.89 -4.40
C ALA A 244 17.34 1.82 -4.42
N GLY A 245 18.47 1.39 -3.86
CA GLY A 245 19.71 2.16 -3.82
C GLY A 245 20.31 2.44 -5.20
N ARG A 246 20.23 1.48 -6.13
CA ARG A 246 20.73 1.65 -7.52
C ARG A 246 19.78 2.46 -8.39
N SER A 247 18.46 2.31 -8.23
CA SER A 247 17.48 3.16 -8.91
C SER A 247 17.70 4.65 -8.56
N ARG A 248 17.99 4.95 -7.30
CA ARG A 248 18.31 6.32 -6.84
C ARG A 248 19.48 6.95 -7.55
N ARG A 249 20.59 6.23 -7.72
CA ARG A 249 21.85 6.78 -8.28
C ARG A 249 21.71 7.20 -9.74
N ARG A 250 20.71 6.68 -10.46
CA ARG A 250 20.57 6.88 -11.90
C ARG A 250 19.36 7.73 -12.28
N SER A 251 18.29 7.73 -11.48
CA SER A 251 17.28 8.79 -11.54
C SER A 251 17.92 10.11 -11.06
N ALA A 252 17.79 11.18 -11.84
CA ALA A 252 18.34 12.54 -11.63
C ALA A 252 18.56 12.99 -10.16
N PRO A 253 19.44 13.98 -9.89
CA PRO A 253 19.81 14.47 -8.53
C PRO A 253 18.67 15.02 -7.65
N ARG A 254 17.42 14.90 -8.10
CA ARG A 254 16.19 15.33 -7.42
C ARG A 254 15.44 14.20 -6.71
N SER A 255 15.94 12.96 -6.71
CA SER A 255 15.29 11.80 -6.09
C SER A 255 15.72 11.55 -4.63
N CYS A 256 14.78 11.58 -3.69
CA CYS A 256 15.00 11.21 -2.29
C CYS A 256 14.54 9.76 -2.04
N CYS A 257 15.30 8.97 -1.29
CA CYS A 257 14.92 7.61 -0.88
C CYS A 257 14.53 7.58 0.59
N TYR A 258 13.38 7.00 0.90
CA TYR A 258 12.98 6.69 2.25
C TYR A 258 12.99 5.17 2.42
N SER A 259 13.89 4.66 3.25
CA SER A 259 13.91 3.26 3.69
C SER A 259 13.49 3.21 5.15
N GLN A 260 12.36 2.55 5.44
CA GLN A 260 12.05 2.18 6.81
C GLN A 260 12.90 0.95 7.19
N THR A 261 14.07 1.19 7.76
CA THR A 261 14.79 0.19 8.56
C THR A 261 14.45 0.43 10.04
N CYS A 262 14.28 -0.66 10.79
CA CYS A 262 13.96 -0.69 12.22
C CYS A 262 14.80 0.32 13.05
N PRO A 263 14.29 0.82 14.18
CA PRO A 263 15.04 1.75 15.03
C PRO A 263 16.29 1.03 15.56
N GLY A 264 17.48 1.43 15.10
CA GLY A 264 18.75 0.87 15.56
C GLY A 264 19.93 0.93 14.58
N SER A 265 19.72 1.08 13.27
CA SER A 265 20.85 1.28 12.33
C SER A 265 21.05 2.76 12.00
N SER A 266 22.10 3.38 12.54
CA SER A 266 22.70 4.65 12.05
C SER A 266 22.86 4.63 10.51
N ARG A 267 22.61 5.66 9.69
CA ARG A 267 22.58 7.12 9.87
C ARG A 267 21.95 7.81 8.63
N THR A 268 21.39 9.01 8.87
CA THR A 268 21.31 10.23 8.03
C THR A 268 20.50 10.26 6.72
N ALA A 269 19.42 11.05 6.73
CA ALA A 269 18.92 11.76 5.55
C ALA A 269 20.00 12.76 5.07
N THR A 270 20.51 12.60 3.85
CA THR A 270 21.50 13.51 3.28
C THR A 270 20.79 14.56 2.42
N THR A 271 20.95 15.83 2.78
CA THR A 271 20.51 17.03 2.05
C THR A 271 21.18 17.09 0.67
N PRO A 272 20.56 17.65 -0.38
CA PRO A 272 21.18 17.72 -1.69
C PRO A 272 22.24 18.82 -1.70
N GLY A 273 23.51 18.42 -1.60
CA GLY A 273 24.65 19.21 -2.05
C GLY A 273 24.84 18.98 -3.55
N ALA A 274 25.12 20.06 -4.28
CA ALA A 274 25.25 20.09 -5.74
C ALA A 274 26.09 18.93 -6.28
N TRP A 275 25.42 18.07 -7.08
CA TRP A 275 25.94 17.26 -8.18
C TRP A 275 24.78 17.07 -9.16
#